data_AF-A0A9Q1LLZ5-F1
#
_entry.id   AF-A0A9Q1LLZ5-F1
#
_cell.length_a   1.000
_cell.length_b   1.000
_cell.length_c   1.000
_cell.angle_alpha   90.00
_cell.angle_beta   90.00
_cell.angle_gamma   90.00
#
_symmetry.space_group_name_H-M   'P 1'
#
loop_
_entity.id
_entity.type
_entity.pdbx_description
1 polymer ?
#
loop_
_entity_poly.entity_id
_entity_poly.type
_entity_poly.pdbx_seq_one_letter_code
_entity_poly.pdbx_strand_id
1 'polypeptide(L)'
;MVGTQGYSCEEHKVKKAARCTKLPLCARFGEGSDHKVTTDDGYILSLQRIPKGISGKAANKPPVLLQHGLLMDGITWLLNPPDQSLAFILADDGYDVWITNTRGTKYSQGHTSLSRQDPAYWEWSWDELVDFDLPATLK
;
A
#
# COMPACT_ATOMS: atom_id res chain seq x y z
N MET A 1 24.73 -16.85 29.60
CA MET A 1 24.48 -15.61 28.84
C MET A 1 24.83 -15.89 27.40
N VAL A 2 23.84 -16.10 26.54
CA VAL A 2 24.03 -16.25 25.09
C VAL A 2 23.48 -14.99 24.45
N GLY A 3 24.35 -14.18 23.88
CA GLY A 3 24.00 -12.94 23.20
C GLY A 3 23.46 -13.24 21.80
N THR A 4 22.35 -12.60 21.45
CA THR A 4 21.79 -12.61 20.10
C THR A 4 22.48 -11.54 19.26
N GLN A 5 23.10 -11.96 18.17
CA GLN A 5 23.77 -11.11 17.20
C GLN A 5 22.71 -10.57 16.22
N GLY A 6 22.42 -9.27 16.31
CA GLY A 6 21.58 -8.56 15.35
C GLY A 6 22.35 -8.32 14.05
N TYR A 7 21.76 -8.65 12.91
CA TYR A 7 22.36 -8.36 11.61
C TYR A 7 22.12 -6.90 11.24
N SER A 8 23.22 -6.17 11.04
CA SER A 8 23.27 -4.85 10.41
C SER A 8 23.18 -5.01 8.88
N CYS A 9 22.28 -4.27 8.24
CA CYS A 9 22.29 -4.10 6.79
C CYS A 9 23.12 -2.85 6.47
N GLU A 10 24.41 -3.02 6.19
CA GLU A 10 25.22 -1.96 5.60
C GLU A 10 24.75 -1.67 4.16
N GLU A 11 24.55 -0.38 3.89
CA GLU A 11 24.40 0.20 2.57
C GLU A 11 25.50 -0.32 1.65
N HIS A 12 25.18 -0.98 0.52
CA HIS A 12 25.96 -0.93 -0.72
C HIS A 12 25.22 -1.69 -1.83
N LYS A 13 25.00 -0.98 -2.95
CA LYS A 13 24.57 -1.47 -4.30
C LYS A 13 23.07 -1.43 -4.60
N VAL A 14 22.67 -0.26 -5.09
CA VAL A 14 21.64 -0.09 -6.11
C VAL A 14 21.96 -0.99 -7.32
N LYS A 15 21.48 -2.25 -7.37
CA LYS A 15 21.40 -3.03 -8.63
C LYS A 15 20.24 -4.04 -8.61
N LYS A 16 19.50 -3.99 -9.72
CA LYS A 16 18.33 -4.81 -10.14
C LYS A 16 17.02 -4.51 -9.42
N ALA A 17 16.33 -3.49 -9.93
CA ALA A 17 14.88 -3.52 -10.06
C ALA A 17 14.49 -4.76 -10.89
N ALA A 18 14.32 -5.90 -10.22
CA ALA A 18 13.49 -6.97 -10.77
C ALA A 18 12.09 -6.39 -10.98
N ARG A 19 11.43 -6.73 -12.10
CA ARG A 19 10.00 -6.47 -12.31
C ARG A 19 9.24 -7.15 -11.17
N CYS A 20 9.04 -6.42 -10.07
CA CYS A 20 8.18 -6.82 -8.98
C CYS A 20 6.79 -6.25 -9.31
N THR A 21 5.87 -7.13 -9.67
CA THR A 21 4.44 -6.81 -9.77
C THR A 21 3.83 -6.56 -8.38
N LYS A 22 4.54 -6.96 -7.31
CA LYS A 22 4.28 -6.58 -5.93
C LYS A 22 4.94 -5.22 -5.66
N LEU A 23 4.24 -4.36 -4.93
CA LEU A 23 4.76 -3.05 -4.51
C LEU A 23 6.15 -3.17 -3.84
N PRO A 24 6.96 -2.09 -3.82
CA PRO A 24 8.30 -2.07 -3.22
C PRO A 24 8.33 -2.41 -1.71
N LEU A 25 7.18 -2.64 -1.10
CA LEU A 25 7.01 -2.99 0.31
C LEU A 25 7.58 -4.38 0.65
N CYS A 26 7.29 -5.43 -0.13
CA CYS A 26 7.87 -6.76 0.09
C CYS A 26 9.39 -6.77 -0.10
N ALA A 27 9.89 -5.99 -1.07
CA ALA A 27 11.32 -5.92 -1.38
C ALA A 27 12.14 -5.20 -0.30
N ARG A 28 11.53 -4.32 0.50
CA ARG A 28 12.20 -3.62 1.60
C ARG A 28 11.98 -4.27 2.98
N PHE A 29 10.88 -5.00 3.21
CA PHE A 29 10.48 -5.40 4.56
C PHE A 29 10.07 -6.86 4.76
N GLY A 30 9.90 -7.66 3.69
CA GLY A 30 9.51 -9.07 3.82
C GLY A 30 8.08 -9.35 4.33
N GLU A 31 7.41 -8.41 5.01
CA GLU A 31 6.14 -8.66 5.74
C GLU A 31 4.99 -7.67 5.42
N GLY A 32 4.98 -7.10 4.21
CA GLY A 32 3.79 -6.39 3.69
C GLY A 32 2.74 -7.36 3.14
N SER A 33 1.46 -7.13 3.43
CA SER A 33 0.36 -7.92 2.83
C SER A 33 -0.47 -7.08 1.85
N ASP A 34 -0.75 -7.66 0.70
CA ASP A 34 -1.63 -7.07 -0.32
C ASP A 34 -3.05 -7.59 -0.09
N HIS A 35 -4.00 -6.68 0.05
CA HIS A 35 -5.43 -6.96 0.22
C HIS A 35 -6.18 -6.47 -1.00
N LYS A 36 -7.24 -7.16 -1.38
CA LYS A 36 -8.12 -6.73 -2.46
C LYS A 36 -9.53 -6.55 -1.94
N VAL A 37 -10.14 -5.43 -2.28
CA VAL A 37 -11.56 -5.17 -2.04
C VAL A 37 -12.24 -4.95 -3.38
N THR A 38 -13.51 -5.32 -3.46
CA THR A 38 -14.33 -5.08 -4.66
C THR A 38 -15.37 -4.05 -4.30
N THR A 39 -15.43 -2.96 -5.06
CA THR A 39 -16.44 -1.92 -4.90
C THR A 39 -17.80 -2.42 -5.37
N ASP A 40 -18.87 -1.75 -4.93
CA ASP A 40 -20.24 -2.17 -5.26
C ASP A 40 -20.53 -2.04 -6.78
N ASP A 41 -19.82 -1.15 -7.47
CA ASP A 41 -19.86 -0.99 -8.94
C ASP A 41 -18.82 -1.86 -9.69
N GLY A 42 -18.05 -2.68 -8.98
CA GLY A 42 -17.28 -3.77 -9.58
C GLY A 42 -15.78 -3.52 -9.80
N TYR A 43 -15.23 -2.39 -9.38
CA TYR A 43 -13.78 -2.15 -9.39
C TYR A 43 -13.08 -2.97 -8.32
N ILE A 44 -11.90 -3.49 -8.65
CA ILE A 44 -11.09 -4.28 -7.73
C ILE A 44 -9.90 -3.42 -7.28
N LEU A 45 -9.96 -2.96 -6.04
CA LEU A 45 -8.97 -2.09 -5.44
C LEU A 45 -7.92 -2.89 -4.70
N SER A 46 -6.67 -2.44 -4.74
CA SER A 46 -5.57 -3.02 -3.99
C SER A 46 -5.20 -2.13 -2.81
N LEU A 47 -5.24 -2.70 -1.61
CA LEU A 47 -4.75 -2.08 -0.39
C LEU A 47 -3.47 -2.78 0.04
N GLN A 48 -2.59 -2.05 0.68
CA GLN A 48 -1.37 -2.60 1.26
C GLN A 48 -1.41 -2.38 2.76
N ARG A 49 -0.99 -3.39 3.52
CA ARG A 49 -0.95 -3.30 4.97
C ARG A 49 0.48 -3.48 5.48
N ILE A 50 0.88 -2.60 6.39
CA ILE A 50 2.12 -2.65 7.17
C ILE A 50 1.72 -2.89 8.64
N PRO A 51 1.63 -4.16 9.06
CA PRO A 51 1.17 -4.51 10.41
C PRO A 51 2.25 -4.34 11.49
N LYS A 52 3.48 -4.03 11.09
CA LYS A 52 4.66 -4.04 11.94
C LYS A 52 5.72 -3.10 11.38
N GLY A 53 6.29 -2.28 12.26
CA GLY A 53 7.39 -1.38 11.94
C GLY A 53 8.71 -2.11 11.71
N ILE A 54 9.68 -1.36 11.19
CA ILE A 54 11.06 -1.81 10.93
C ILE A 54 11.77 -2.19 12.22
N SER A 55 11.48 -1.46 13.29
CA SER A 55 11.90 -1.74 14.67
C SER A 55 11.51 -3.12 15.18
N GLY A 56 10.63 -3.83 14.47
CA GLY A 56 10.16 -5.15 14.85
C GLY A 56 8.97 -5.10 15.81
N LYS A 57 8.46 -3.91 16.14
CA LYS A 57 7.31 -3.72 17.01
C LYS A 57 6.01 -4.00 16.25
N ALA A 58 5.24 -4.98 16.73
CA ALA A 58 3.92 -5.26 16.20
C ALA A 58 2.96 -4.09 16.48
N ALA A 59 2.03 -3.85 15.56
CA ALA A 59 1.02 -2.82 15.75
C ALA A 59 0.16 -3.10 16.99
N ASN A 60 -0.01 -2.08 17.83
CA ASN A 60 -0.84 -2.11 19.02
C ASN A 60 -1.70 -0.84 19.19
N LYS A 61 -1.65 0.08 18.22
CA LYS A 61 -2.46 1.30 18.14
C LYS A 61 -3.58 1.13 17.09
N PRO A 62 -4.59 2.02 17.07
CA PRO A 62 -5.64 2.00 16.06
C PRO A 62 -5.08 2.01 14.62
N PRO A 63 -5.79 1.43 13.65
CA PRO A 63 -5.35 1.46 12.26
C PRO A 63 -5.35 2.89 11.70
N VAL A 64 -4.40 3.17 10.83
CA VAL A 64 -4.32 4.44 10.07
C VAL A 64 -4.44 4.14 8.60
N LEU A 65 -5.40 4.80 7.96
CA LEU A 65 -5.59 4.74 6.51
C LEU A 65 -4.88 5.91 5.83
N LEU A 66 -4.01 5.60 4.89
CA LEU A 66 -3.28 6.57 4.09
C LEU A 66 -3.83 6.54 2.66
N GLN A 67 -4.46 7.66 2.27
CA GLN A 67 -5.05 7.88 0.95
C GLN A 67 -4.21 8.86 0.16
N HIS A 68 -3.77 8.48 -1.03
CA HIS A 68 -2.99 9.35 -1.91
C HIS A 68 -3.86 10.47 -2.52
N GLY A 69 -3.21 11.51 -3.04
CA GLY A 69 -3.84 12.62 -3.76
C GLY A 69 -4.01 12.39 -5.27
N LEU A 70 -4.31 13.47 -5.99
CA LEU A 70 -4.55 13.48 -7.44
C LEU A 70 -3.34 13.01 -8.24
N LEU A 71 -3.56 12.13 -9.24
CA LEU A 71 -2.55 11.59 -10.16
C LEU A 71 -1.41 10.84 -9.46
N MET A 72 -1.64 10.35 -8.24
CA MET A 72 -0.69 9.55 -7.47
C MET A 72 -1.24 8.15 -7.22
N ASP A 73 -0.43 7.30 -6.60
CA ASP A 73 -0.86 6.02 -6.03
C ASP A 73 -0.24 5.83 -4.62
N GLY A 74 -0.58 4.72 -3.97
CA GLY A 74 -0.17 4.41 -2.59
C GLY A 74 1.35 4.43 -2.35
N ILE A 75 2.17 4.26 -3.39
CA ILE A 75 3.64 4.29 -3.26
C ILE A 75 4.15 5.62 -2.70
N THR A 76 3.38 6.70 -2.85
CA THR A 76 3.72 8.06 -2.40
C THR A 76 4.16 8.07 -0.93
N TRP A 77 3.53 7.24 -0.10
CA TRP A 77 3.82 7.14 1.33
C TRP A 77 5.10 6.36 1.66
N LEU A 78 5.80 5.83 0.65
CA LEU A 78 6.94 4.92 0.75
C LEU A 78 8.15 5.38 -0.08
N LEU A 79 8.06 6.53 -0.77
CA LEU A 79 9.08 6.99 -1.71
C LEU A 79 10.38 7.43 -1.02
N ASN A 80 10.29 7.96 0.20
CA ASN A 80 11.43 8.47 0.94
C ASN A 80 12.19 7.34 1.67
N PRO A 81 13.33 7.66 2.31
CA PRO A 81 13.91 6.80 3.34
C PRO A 81 12.92 6.50 4.48
N PRO A 82 13.12 5.38 5.20
CA PRO A 82 12.25 4.98 6.31
C PRO A 82 11.90 6.04 7.34
N ASP A 83 12.90 6.77 7.82
CA ASP A 83 12.80 7.82 8.83
C ASP A 83 12.11 9.11 8.34
N GLN A 84 11.78 9.18 7.04
CA GLN A 84 11.15 10.34 6.38
C GLN A 84 9.87 9.98 5.62
N SER A 85 9.42 8.73 5.71
CA SER A 85 8.19 8.27 5.05
C SER A 85 7.11 8.06 6.10
N LEU A 86 5.98 8.74 5.93
CA LEU A 86 4.91 8.73 6.93
C LEU A 86 4.44 7.30 7.28
N ALA A 87 4.31 6.43 6.29
CA ALA A 87 3.88 5.05 6.53
C ALA A 87 4.84 4.28 7.44
N PHE A 88 6.15 4.47 7.27
CA PHE A 88 7.17 3.80 8.08
C PHE A 88 7.25 4.40 9.48
N ILE A 89 7.21 5.73 9.60
CA ILE A 89 7.19 6.43 10.89
C ILE A 89 5.99 5.97 11.74
N LEU A 90 4.79 5.88 11.14
CA LEU A 90 3.59 5.40 11.83
C LEU A 90 3.71 3.93 12.24
N ALA A 91 4.19 3.07 11.35
CA ALA A 91 4.35 1.65 11.67
C ALA A 91 5.36 1.43 12.81
N ASP A 92 6.48 2.17 12.85
CA ASP A 92 7.46 2.12 13.94
C ASP A 92 6.91 2.69 15.25
N ASP A 93 6.01 3.67 15.19
CA ASP A 93 5.29 4.16 16.36
C ASP A 93 4.18 3.18 16.84
N GLY A 94 3.95 2.09 16.12
CA GLY A 94 3.05 0.99 16.51
C GLY A 94 1.63 1.09 15.96
N TYR A 95 1.40 1.90 14.94
CA TYR A 95 0.14 1.91 14.19
C TYR A 95 0.06 0.76 13.20
N ASP A 96 -1.15 0.23 12.97
CA ASP A 96 -1.43 -0.67 11.86
C ASP A 96 -1.72 0.17 10.60
N VAL A 97 -0.76 0.25 9.69
CA VAL A 97 -0.84 1.20 8.58
C VAL A 97 -1.42 0.52 7.34
N TRP A 98 -2.47 1.13 6.81
CA TRP A 98 -3.15 0.71 5.59
C TRP A 98 -2.96 1.77 4.51
N ILE A 99 -2.43 1.38 3.36
CA ILE A 99 -2.21 2.23 2.21
C ILE A 99 -3.19 1.83 1.13
N THR A 100 -3.94 2.81 0.65
CA THR A 100 -5.04 2.59 -0.30
C THR A 100 -4.63 3.00 -1.69
N ASN A 101 -5.26 2.38 -2.69
CA ASN A 101 -5.12 2.75 -4.09
C ASN A 101 -6.52 2.84 -4.70
N THR A 102 -6.88 4.00 -5.24
CA THR A 102 -8.18 4.20 -5.91
C THR A 102 -8.22 3.51 -7.27
N ARG A 103 -9.42 3.29 -7.79
CA ARG A 103 -9.65 2.75 -9.15
C ARG A 103 -8.79 3.44 -10.20
N GLY A 104 -8.33 2.66 -11.18
CA GLY A 104 -7.51 3.15 -12.31
C GLY A 104 -6.03 3.40 -11.99
N THR A 105 -5.63 3.49 -10.72
CA THR A 105 -4.21 3.54 -10.34
C THR A 105 -3.48 2.24 -10.70
N LYS A 106 -2.15 2.27 -10.73
CA LYS A 106 -1.30 1.14 -11.14
C LYS A 106 -1.64 -0.19 -10.46
N TYR A 107 -2.10 -0.16 -9.21
CA TYR A 107 -2.37 -1.35 -8.41
C TYR A 107 -3.86 -1.74 -8.36
N SER A 108 -4.76 -0.85 -8.79
CA SER A 108 -6.22 -1.03 -8.74
C SER A 108 -6.83 -0.97 -10.14
N GLN A 109 -6.32 -1.82 -11.06
CA GLN A 109 -6.74 -1.83 -12.46
C GLN A 109 -7.73 -2.96 -12.83
N GLY A 110 -8.23 -3.68 -11.84
CA GLY A 110 -9.19 -4.77 -12.05
C GLY A 110 -10.62 -4.27 -12.04
N HIS A 111 -11.49 -5.00 -12.74
CA HIS A 111 -12.95 -4.88 -12.65
C HIS A 111 -13.55 -6.28 -12.81
N THR A 112 -14.76 -6.49 -12.29
CA THR A 112 -15.50 -7.76 -12.38
C THR A 112 -16.04 -8.09 -13.78
N SER A 113 -16.15 -7.11 -14.68
CA SER A 113 -16.84 -7.24 -15.97
C SER A 113 -16.19 -6.44 -17.09
N LEU A 114 -15.68 -5.24 -16.79
CA LEU A 114 -15.04 -4.35 -17.77
C LEU A 114 -13.54 -4.63 -17.90
N SER A 115 -13.01 -4.42 -19.10
CA SER A 115 -11.58 -4.34 -19.36
C SER A 115 -11.11 -2.89 -19.37
N ARG A 116 -9.83 -2.64 -19.07
CA ARG A 116 -9.19 -1.32 -19.22
C ARG A 116 -9.20 -0.77 -20.64
N GLN A 117 -9.46 -1.62 -21.64
CA GLN A 117 -9.61 -1.20 -23.03
C GLN A 117 -11.01 -0.65 -23.32
N ASP A 118 -11.99 -0.94 -22.47
CA ASP A 118 -13.36 -0.45 -22.62
C ASP A 118 -13.44 1.00 -22.15
N PRO A 119 -13.97 1.94 -22.94
CA PRO A 119 -14.13 3.33 -22.51
C PRO A 119 -14.95 3.46 -21.21
N ALA A 120 -15.95 2.61 -21.02
CA ALA A 120 -16.78 2.55 -19.82
C ALA A 120 -15.99 2.26 -18.52
N TYR A 121 -14.82 1.61 -18.62
CA TYR A 121 -13.94 1.41 -17.46
C TYR A 121 -13.36 2.75 -16.93
N TRP A 122 -13.35 3.78 -17.76
CA TRP A 122 -12.82 5.11 -17.41
C TRP A 122 -13.92 6.16 -17.19
N GLU A 123 -15.19 5.76 -17.23
CA GLU A 123 -16.34 6.63 -16.98
C GLU A 123 -16.61 6.77 -15.48
N TRP A 124 -15.69 7.41 -14.77
CA TRP A 124 -15.83 7.76 -13.36
C TRP A 124 -15.08 9.05 -13.04
N SER A 125 -15.43 9.65 -11.92
CA SER A 125 -14.86 10.88 -11.38
C SER A 125 -14.60 10.74 -9.88
N TRP A 126 -14.40 11.85 -9.18
CA TRP A 126 -14.24 11.86 -7.73
C TRP A 126 -15.48 11.38 -6.99
N ASP A 127 -16.65 11.55 -7.60
CA ASP A 127 -17.93 11.14 -7.00
C ASP A 127 -17.92 9.64 -6.72
N GLU A 128 -17.52 8.82 -7.70
CA GLU A 128 -17.40 7.38 -7.54
C GLU A 128 -16.30 6.96 -6.54
N LEU A 129 -15.25 7.78 -6.36
CA LEU A 129 -14.24 7.50 -5.32
C LEU A 129 -14.83 7.63 -3.91
N VAL A 130 -15.71 8.60 -3.71
CA VAL A 130 -16.39 8.83 -2.43
C VAL A 130 -17.52 7.84 -2.23
N ASP A 131 -18.31 7.58 -3.26
CA ASP A 131 -19.52 6.74 -3.17
C ASP A 131 -19.21 5.24 -3.14
N PHE A 132 -18.12 4.80 -3.78
CA PHE A 132 -17.81 3.38 -3.94
C PHE A 132 -16.45 2.97 -3.40
N ASP A 133 -15.36 3.68 -3.72
CA ASP A 133 -14.01 3.26 -3.30
C ASP A 133 -13.81 3.38 -1.78
N LEU A 134 -14.21 4.52 -1.20
CA LEU A 134 -14.02 4.78 0.22
C LEU A 134 -14.84 3.81 1.09
N PRO A 135 -16.14 3.56 0.84
CA PRO A 135 -16.90 2.57 1.59
C PRO A 135 -16.33 1.15 1.45
N ALA A 136 -15.94 0.74 0.24
CA ALA A 136 -15.36 -0.60 0.02
C ALA A 136 -14.04 -0.81 0.78
N THR A 137 -13.28 0.27 0.99
CA THR A 137 -12.01 0.29 1.72
C THR A 137 -12.19 0.22 3.25
N LEU A 138 -13.32 0.70 3.77
CA LEU A 138 -13.60 0.78 5.21
C LEU A 138 -14.48 -0.36 5.75
N LYS A 139 -15.05 -1.19 4.87
CA LYS A 139 -15.91 -2.32 5.21
C LYS A 139 -15.16 -3.45 5.95
#